data_AF-A0A2A5Y6K8-F1
#
_entry.id   AF-A0A2A5Y6K8-F1
#
_cell.length_a   1.000
_cell.length_b   1.000
_cell.length_c   1.000
_cell.angle_alpha   90.00
_cell.angle_beta   90.00
_cell.angle_gamma   90.00
#
_symmetry.space_group_name_H-M   'P 1'
#
loop_
_entity.id
_entity.type
_entity.pdbx_description
1 polymer ?
#
loop_
_entity_poly.entity_id
_entity_poly.type
_entity_poly.pdbx_seq_one_letter_code
_entity_poly.pdbx_strand_id
1 'polypeptide(L)'
;MRPVGTALLATTILTTSVTLAKADVKVVASIKPVHSLVAAVMQGVDTPYLLVDGAGSPHTYALKPSQARQLQDADLVFWMSHDLEAFLEKPIESIAANATSVQLMESHGLTKLNFREGGAFASHDHDDHDDHDDKDHDDHDDHGHDDHGHDDHGHDDKDHDDKDHDDKDHDDKDHDDHDDHGHDDKDHDDHGHDDKDHDDKDHDDKDHDGVDP
;
A
#
# COMPACT_ATOMS: atom_id res chain seq x y z
N MET A 1 -63.12 16.23 -65.75
CA MET A 1 -61.73 16.71 -65.84
C MET A 1 -61.22 16.93 -64.41
N ARG A 2 -60.26 16.13 -63.95
CA ARG A 2 -59.47 16.39 -62.73
C ARG A 2 -58.09 16.85 -63.17
N PRO A 3 -57.43 17.74 -62.42
CA PRO A 3 -56.13 17.31 -61.92
C PRO A 3 -55.90 17.71 -60.45
N VAL A 4 -55.61 16.71 -59.62
CA VAL A 4 -54.28 16.43 -59.03
C VAL A 4 -54.04 17.31 -57.80
N GLY A 5 -54.45 16.78 -56.65
CA GLY A 5 -54.00 17.28 -55.36
C GLY A 5 -52.50 17.00 -55.22
N THR A 6 -51.71 18.06 -55.12
CA THR A 6 -50.30 17.99 -54.77
C THR A 6 -50.18 17.63 -53.29
N ALA A 7 -50.14 16.34 -52.99
CA ALA A 7 -49.63 15.85 -51.73
C ALA A 7 -48.10 16.08 -51.73
N LEU A 8 -47.65 17.15 -51.07
CA LEU A 8 -46.23 17.29 -50.70
C LEU A 8 -45.92 16.20 -49.67
N LEU A 9 -45.31 15.10 -50.11
CA LEU A 9 -44.61 14.18 -49.22
C LEU A 9 -43.42 14.93 -48.63
N ALA A 10 -43.53 15.37 -47.38
CA ALA A 10 -42.41 15.84 -46.59
C ALA A 10 -41.53 14.64 -46.22
N THR A 11 -40.53 14.35 -47.06
CA THR A 11 -39.51 13.33 -46.77
C THR A 11 -38.46 13.96 -45.85
N THR A 12 -38.73 13.97 -44.54
CA THR A 12 -37.74 14.34 -43.54
C THR A 12 -36.73 13.20 -43.42
N ILE A 13 -35.59 13.32 -44.12
CA ILE A 13 -34.45 12.41 -43.94
C ILE A 13 -33.84 12.72 -42.58
N LEU A 14 -34.22 11.93 -41.57
CA LEU A 14 -33.62 11.94 -40.25
C LEU A 14 -32.22 11.33 -40.38
N THR A 15 -31.19 12.16 -40.55
CA THR A 15 -29.79 11.73 -40.46
C THR A 15 -29.49 11.42 -39.01
N THR A 16 -29.75 10.19 -38.57
CA THR A 16 -29.27 9.64 -37.32
C THR A 16 -27.76 9.53 -37.42
N SER A 17 -27.04 10.46 -36.77
CA SER A 17 -25.61 10.31 -36.50
C SER A 17 -25.42 9.02 -35.72
N VAL A 18 -24.84 8.01 -36.36
CA VAL A 18 -24.42 6.77 -35.69
C VAL A 18 -23.21 7.14 -34.86
N THR A 19 -23.42 7.52 -33.60
CA THR A 19 -22.35 7.57 -32.62
C THR A 19 -21.88 6.14 -32.41
N LEU A 20 -20.69 5.80 -32.88
CA LEU A 20 -20.01 4.59 -32.43
C LEU A 20 -19.81 4.74 -30.92
N ALA A 21 -20.71 4.15 -30.13
CA ALA A 21 -20.51 4.00 -28.70
C ALA A 21 -19.36 3.00 -28.51
N LYS A 22 -18.15 3.52 -28.28
CA LYS A 22 -17.10 2.72 -27.64
C LYS A 22 -17.51 2.58 -26.19
N ALA A 23 -17.84 1.36 -25.78
CA ALA A 23 -17.95 1.04 -24.37
C ALA A 23 -16.51 1.04 -23.82
N ASP A 24 -16.11 2.12 -23.16
CA ASP A 24 -14.83 2.17 -22.46
C ASP A 24 -14.96 1.26 -21.23
N VAL A 25 -14.37 0.06 -21.35
CA VAL A 25 -14.31 -0.91 -20.25
C VAL A 25 -13.16 -0.52 -19.35
N LYS A 26 -13.47 -0.15 -18.11
CA LYS A 26 -12.47 0.25 -17.11
C LYS A 26 -11.86 -1.01 -16.49
N VAL A 27 -10.60 -1.27 -16.84
CA VAL A 27 -9.87 -2.45 -16.35
C VAL A 27 -8.78 -2.03 -15.38
N VAL A 28 -8.72 -2.68 -14.23
CA VAL A 28 -7.65 -2.53 -13.24
C VAL A 28 -6.83 -3.82 -13.20
N ALA A 29 -5.51 -3.68 -13.19
CA ALA A 29 -4.56 -4.76 -12.99
C ALA A 29 -3.71 -4.47 -11.75
N SER A 30 -3.54 -5.47 -10.89
CA SER A 30 -2.97 -5.26 -9.56
C SER A 30 -1.48 -4.90 -9.56
N ILE A 31 -0.65 -5.71 -10.19
CA ILE A 31 0.82 -5.61 -10.20
C ILE A 31 1.38 -5.61 -11.62
N LYS A 32 2.61 -5.14 -11.78
CA LYS A 32 3.26 -4.97 -13.10
C LYS A 32 3.22 -6.21 -14.00
N PRO A 33 3.52 -7.45 -13.52
CA PRO A 33 3.42 -8.64 -14.35
C PRO A 33 2.00 -8.89 -14.87
N VAL A 34 0.99 -8.72 -14.02
CA VAL A 34 -0.43 -8.88 -14.38
C VAL A 34 -0.85 -7.80 -15.37
N HIS A 35 -0.51 -6.54 -15.10
CA HIS A 35 -0.77 -5.42 -16.01
C HIS A 35 -0.19 -5.68 -17.40
N SER A 36 1.05 -6.17 -17.50
CA SER A 36 1.68 -6.47 -18.79
C SER A 36 0.89 -7.51 -19.60
N LEU A 37 0.37 -8.55 -18.95
CA LEU A 37 -0.43 -9.58 -19.62
C LEU A 37 -1.76 -8.99 -20.12
N VAL A 38 -2.46 -8.26 -19.26
CA VAL A 38 -3.76 -7.66 -19.58
C VAL A 38 -3.62 -6.60 -20.68
N ALA A 39 -2.60 -5.73 -20.60
CA ALA A 39 -2.34 -4.71 -21.60
C ALA A 39 -2.03 -5.32 -22.99
N ALA A 40 -1.31 -6.44 -23.04
CA ALA A 40 -1.06 -7.15 -24.30
C ALA A 40 -2.35 -7.67 -24.95
N VAL A 41 -3.30 -8.14 -24.15
CA VAL A 41 -4.62 -8.59 -24.65
C VAL A 41 -5.49 -7.40 -25.09
N MET A 42 -5.41 -6.27 -24.38
CA MET A 42 -6.21 -5.07 -24.66
C MET A 42 -5.64 -4.19 -25.78
N GLN A 43 -4.56 -4.61 -26.44
CA GLN A 43 -3.87 -3.80 -27.44
C GLN A 43 -4.83 -3.35 -28.58
N GLY A 44 -4.95 -2.02 -28.76
CA GLY A 44 -5.85 -1.41 -29.75
C GLY A 44 -7.27 -1.10 -29.23
N VAL A 45 -7.58 -1.47 -27.98
CA VAL A 45 -8.83 -1.15 -27.29
C VAL A 45 -8.59 0.00 -26.29
N ASP A 46 -7.87 -0.28 -25.21
CA ASP A 46 -7.49 0.66 -24.15
C ASP A 46 -6.31 0.11 -23.32
N THR A 47 -5.85 0.83 -22.29
CA THR A 47 -4.78 0.41 -21.38
C THR A 47 -5.35 0.17 -19.98
N PRO A 48 -5.08 -0.99 -19.33
CA PRO A 48 -5.52 -1.21 -17.96
C PRO A 48 -4.81 -0.25 -16.99
N TYR A 49 -5.50 0.16 -15.93
CA TYR A 49 -4.90 0.92 -14.84
C TYR A 49 -4.05 0.00 -13.96
N LEU A 50 -2.78 0.36 -13.72
CA LEU A 50 -1.91 -0.35 -12.77
C LEU A 50 -2.16 0.13 -11.35
N LEU A 51 -2.56 -0.77 -10.46
CA LEU A 51 -2.86 -0.44 -9.07
C LEU A 51 -1.59 -0.18 -8.26
N VAL A 52 -0.69 -1.16 -8.18
CA VAL A 52 0.60 -1.06 -7.49
C VAL A 52 1.62 -0.47 -8.45
N ASP A 53 1.53 0.83 -8.64
CA ASP A 53 2.52 1.60 -9.38
C ASP A 53 3.71 2.00 -8.46
N GLY A 54 4.93 1.92 -8.98
CA GLY A 54 6.16 2.22 -8.24
C GLY A 54 6.88 1.01 -7.61
N ALA A 55 7.58 1.25 -6.50
CA ALA A 55 8.40 0.28 -5.77
C ALA A 55 7.69 -0.35 -4.55
N GLY A 56 6.39 -0.09 -4.37
CA GLY A 56 5.61 -0.66 -3.28
C GLY A 56 5.51 -2.19 -3.41
N SER A 57 5.74 -2.90 -2.31
CA SER A 57 5.59 -4.35 -2.27
C SER A 57 4.10 -4.71 -2.12
N PRO A 58 3.57 -5.68 -2.89
CA PRO A 58 2.20 -6.19 -2.73
C PRO A 58 1.93 -6.79 -1.34
N HIS A 59 2.96 -7.15 -0.57
CA HIS A 59 2.77 -7.70 0.78
C HIS A 59 2.48 -6.62 1.84
N THR A 60 2.84 -5.36 1.58
CA THR A 60 2.73 -4.25 2.54
C THR A 60 2.04 -3.02 1.94
N TYR A 61 1.34 -3.20 0.82
CA TYR A 61 0.77 -2.09 0.08
C TYR A 61 -0.47 -1.50 0.78
N ALA A 62 -0.53 -0.18 0.86
CA ALA A 62 -1.72 0.56 1.29
C ALA A 62 -2.30 1.33 0.10
N LEU A 63 -3.60 1.15 -0.17
CA LEU A 63 -4.26 1.85 -1.26
C LEU A 63 -4.36 3.35 -0.99
N LYS A 64 -3.94 4.16 -1.97
CA LYS A 64 -4.19 5.59 -1.99
C LYS A 64 -5.67 5.88 -2.28
N PRO A 65 -6.22 7.03 -1.83
CA PRO A 65 -7.60 7.40 -2.16
C PRO A 65 -7.90 7.42 -3.66
N SER A 66 -6.94 7.84 -4.49
CA SER A 66 -7.07 7.81 -5.95
C SER A 66 -7.13 6.40 -6.51
N GLN A 67 -6.42 5.44 -5.92
CA GLN A 67 -6.46 4.04 -6.33
C GLN A 67 -7.76 3.36 -5.92
N ALA A 68 -8.26 3.67 -4.72
CA ALA A 68 -9.59 3.23 -4.29
C ALA A 68 -10.68 3.72 -5.26
N ARG A 69 -10.57 4.97 -5.74
CA ARG A 69 -11.47 5.52 -6.76
C ARG A 69 -11.41 4.72 -8.06
N GLN A 70 -10.22 4.40 -8.54
CA GLN A 70 -10.04 3.61 -9.77
C GLN A 70 -10.60 2.19 -9.62
N LEU A 71 -10.44 1.60 -8.43
CA LEU A 71 -10.99 0.28 -8.12
C LEU A 71 -12.52 0.29 -8.03
N GLN A 72 -13.10 1.35 -7.45
CA GLN A 72 -14.56 1.54 -7.35
C GLN A 72 -15.22 1.68 -8.73
N ASP A 73 -14.54 2.38 -9.64
CA ASP A 73 -15.02 2.66 -10.98
C ASP A 73 -14.76 1.50 -11.97
N ALA A 74 -14.05 0.44 -11.56
CA ALA A 74 -13.65 -0.65 -12.43
C ALA A 74 -14.83 -1.53 -12.85
N ASP A 75 -14.80 -1.98 -14.10
CA ASP A 75 -15.68 -3.04 -14.60
C ASP A 75 -15.01 -4.42 -14.41
N LEU A 76 -13.67 -4.46 -14.49
CA LEU A 76 -12.85 -5.67 -14.37
C LEU A 76 -11.63 -5.42 -13.48
N VAL A 77 -11.33 -6.37 -12.60
CA VAL A 77 -10.12 -6.36 -11.76
C VAL A 77 -9.36 -7.67 -11.94
N PHE A 78 -8.13 -7.59 -12.44
CA PHE A 78 -7.22 -8.73 -12.55
C PHE A 78 -6.15 -8.69 -11.46
N TRP A 79 -6.00 -9.79 -10.72
CA TRP A 79 -5.06 -9.90 -9.61
C TRP A 79 -4.60 -11.34 -9.42
N MET A 80 -3.48 -11.58 -8.72
CA MET A 80 -2.91 -12.94 -8.62
C MET A 80 -3.72 -13.85 -7.69
N SER A 81 -3.71 -13.56 -6.40
CA SER A 81 -4.43 -14.29 -5.35
C SER A 81 -4.28 -13.58 -4.01
N HIS A 82 -5.03 -14.06 -3.00
CA HIS A 82 -4.84 -13.67 -1.61
C HIS A 82 -3.38 -13.88 -1.15
N ASP A 83 -2.78 -15.03 -1.48
CA ASP A 83 -1.44 -15.41 -1.01
C ASP A 83 -0.34 -14.42 -1.39
N LEU A 84 -0.49 -13.73 -2.53
CA LEU A 84 0.47 -12.73 -3.01
C LEU A 84 0.04 -11.30 -2.68
N GLU A 85 -1.26 -11.02 -2.70
CA GLU A 85 -1.82 -9.67 -2.70
C GLU A 85 -2.93 -9.51 -1.65
N ALA A 86 -2.70 -10.01 -0.43
CA ALA A 86 -3.69 -10.02 0.66
C ALA A 86 -4.31 -8.64 0.95
N PHE A 87 -3.58 -7.55 0.72
CA PHE A 87 -4.10 -6.18 0.86
C PHE A 87 -5.30 -5.88 -0.04
N LEU A 88 -5.46 -6.61 -1.15
CA LEU A 88 -6.42 -6.31 -2.21
C LEU A 88 -7.74 -7.05 -2.07
N GLU A 89 -7.80 -8.13 -1.29
CA GLU A 89 -9.01 -8.94 -1.09
C GLU A 89 -10.17 -8.12 -0.52
N LYS A 90 -9.97 -7.51 0.66
CA LYS A 90 -11.01 -6.66 1.28
C LYS A 90 -11.42 -5.46 0.40
N PRO A 91 -10.49 -4.72 -0.23
CA PRO A 91 -10.87 -3.69 -1.20
C PRO A 91 -11.67 -4.20 -2.40
N ILE A 92 -11.38 -5.38 -2.94
CA ILE A 92 -12.18 -5.97 -4.03
C ILE A 92 -13.61 -6.21 -3.54
N GLU A 93 -13.77 -6.80 -2.36
CA GLU A 93 -15.10 -7.11 -1.80
C GLU A 93 -15.92 -5.86 -1.45
N SER A 94 -15.26 -4.83 -0.93
CA SER A 94 -15.94 -3.65 -0.37
C SER A 94 -16.02 -2.44 -1.29
N ILE A 95 -15.00 -2.21 -2.13
CA ILE A 95 -14.89 -1.05 -3.02
C ILE A 95 -15.23 -1.44 -4.45
N ALA A 96 -14.71 -2.58 -4.93
CA ALA A 96 -14.91 -3.08 -6.30
C ALA A 96 -16.18 -3.94 -6.44
N ALA A 97 -17.20 -3.75 -5.60
CA ALA A 97 -18.35 -4.66 -5.49
C ALA A 97 -19.15 -4.86 -6.79
N ASN A 98 -19.06 -3.91 -7.73
CA ASN A 98 -19.71 -4.00 -9.05
C ASN A 98 -18.79 -4.54 -10.16
N ALA A 99 -17.49 -4.65 -9.88
CA ALA A 99 -16.51 -5.14 -10.83
C ALA A 99 -16.51 -6.67 -10.87
N THR A 100 -16.24 -7.24 -12.04
CA THR A 100 -15.90 -8.67 -12.12
C THR A 100 -14.44 -8.86 -11.75
N SER A 101 -14.19 -9.56 -10.65
CA SER A 101 -12.83 -9.89 -10.20
C SER A 101 -12.36 -11.21 -10.80
N VAL A 102 -11.15 -11.20 -11.37
CA VAL A 102 -10.49 -12.37 -11.96
C VAL A 102 -9.21 -12.66 -11.17
N GLN A 103 -9.28 -13.70 -10.35
CA GLN A 103 -8.13 -14.21 -9.61
C GLN A 103 -7.33 -15.15 -10.53
N LEU A 104 -6.12 -14.76 -10.87
CA LEU A 104 -5.33 -15.46 -11.88
C LEU A 104 -4.88 -16.83 -11.41
N MET A 105 -4.43 -17.02 -10.18
CA MET A 105 -3.96 -18.34 -9.71
C MET A 105 -5.04 -19.43 -9.70
N GLU A 106 -6.30 -19.02 -9.59
CA GLU A 106 -7.46 -19.91 -9.58
C GLU A 106 -8.23 -19.93 -10.91
N SER A 107 -7.65 -19.31 -11.96
CA SER A 107 -8.25 -19.30 -13.28
C SER A 107 -8.28 -20.69 -13.92
N HIS A 108 -9.39 -21.00 -14.60
CA HIS A 108 -9.59 -22.28 -15.25
C HIS A 108 -8.55 -22.54 -16.35
N GLY A 109 -8.05 -23.78 -16.43
CA GLY A 109 -7.11 -24.22 -17.47
C GLY A 109 -5.64 -23.98 -17.14
N LEU A 110 -5.32 -23.52 -15.92
CA LEU A 110 -3.94 -23.39 -15.47
C LEU A 110 -3.33 -24.74 -15.09
N THR A 111 -2.06 -24.92 -15.46
CA THR A 111 -1.21 -25.99 -14.94
C THR A 111 -0.37 -25.42 -13.80
N LYS A 112 -0.68 -25.80 -12.55
CA LYS A 112 0.10 -25.40 -11.37
C LYS A 112 1.39 -26.23 -11.34
N LEU A 113 2.54 -25.57 -11.30
CA LEU A 113 3.86 -26.20 -11.21
C LEU A 113 4.32 -26.17 -9.74
N ASN A 114 5.10 -27.18 -9.33
CA ASN A 114 5.72 -27.18 -8.02
C ASN A 114 6.75 -26.05 -7.91
N PHE A 115 7.01 -25.63 -6.67
CA PHE A 115 8.13 -24.74 -6.40
C PHE A 115 9.45 -25.36 -6.86
N ARG A 116 10.38 -24.50 -7.27
CA ARG A 116 11.72 -24.93 -7.68
C ARG A 116 12.51 -25.31 -6.43
N GLU A 117 13.21 -26.43 -6.49
CA GLU A 117 14.07 -26.92 -5.41
C GLU A 117 15.54 -26.95 -5.85
N GLY A 118 16.45 -26.79 -4.89
CA GLY A 118 17.90 -26.94 -5.08
C GLY A 118 18.62 -25.71 -5.63
N GLY A 119 19.95 -25.69 -5.52
CA GLY A 119 20.81 -24.59 -5.97
C GLY A 119 20.44 -23.26 -5.30
N ALA A 120 20.14 -22.22 -6.09
CA ALA A 120 19.70 -20.91 -5.60
C ALA A 120 18.29 -20.91 -4.97
N PHE A 121 17.57 -22.03 -5.03
CA PHE A 121 16.25 -22.24 -4.44
C PHE A 121 16.28 -23.33 -3.35
N ALA A 122 17.46 -23.71 -2.88
CA ALA A 122 17.58 -24.55 -1.70
C ALA A 122 17.09 -23.77 -0.47
N SER A 123 16.31 -24.43 0.38
CA SER A 123 15.93 -23.92 1.69
C SER A 123 17.19 -23.56 2.47
N HIS A 124 17.30 -22.33 2.95
CA HIS A 124 18.24 -22.03 4.03
C HIS A 124 17.59 -22.55 5.31
N ASP A 125 17.71 -23.86 5.55
CA ASP A 125 17.45 -24.39 6.89
C ASP A 125 18.49 -23.77 7.81
N HIS A 126 18.03 -22.84 8.65
CA HIS A 126 18.73 -22.51 9.87
C HIS A 126 18.42 -23.63 10.86
N ASP A 127 19.04 -24.79 10.65
CA ASP A 127 19.01 -25.87 11.64
C ASP A 127 19.62 -25.34 12.95
N ASP A 128 18.87 -25.57 14.02
CA ASP A 128 19.11 -25.21 15.41
C ASP A 128 20.57 -25.41 15.85
N HIS A 129 21.13 -24.35 16.45
CA HIS A 129 22.24 -24.48 17.38
C HIS A 129 21.71 -24.69 18.80
N ASP A 130 21.12 -25.86 19.06
CA ASP A 130 20.90 -26.36 20.42
C ASP A 130 21.91 -27.48 20.70
N ASP A 131 23.06 -27.12 21.29
CA ASP A 131 23.85 -28.08 22.08
C ASP A 131 24.76 -27.35 23.09
N HIS A 132 24.20 -26.96 24.23
CA HIS A 132 24.96 -26.73 25.47
C HIS A 132 24.22 -27.35 26.66
N ASP A 133 24.34 -28.67 26.76
CA ASP A 133 24.08 -29.45 27.96
C ASP A 133 24.98 -29.00 29.14
N ASP A 134 24.31 -28.64 30.23
CA ASP A 134 24.61 -28.84 31.65
C ASP A 134 26.06 -28.80 32.16
N LYS A 135 26.31 -27.78 33.02
CA LYS A 135 27.12 -27.98 34.23
C LYS A 135 26.43 -27.36 35.45
N ASP A 136 25.96 -28.27 36.31
CA ASP A 136 25.75 -28.10 37.75
C ASP A 136 26.75 -27.12 38.38
N HIS A 137 26.22 -26.15 39.13
CA HIS A 137 26.85 -25.66 40.36
C HIS A 137 25.77 -25.23 41.35
N ASP A 138 25.54 -26.09 42.33
CA ASP A 138 24.85 -25.83 43.60
C ASP A 138 25.50 -24.69 44.40
N ASP A 139 24.64 -24.04 45.21
CA ASP A 139 24.86 -23.24 46.42
C ASP A 139 25.81 -22.03 46.36
N HIS A 140 25.28 -20.85 46.72
CA HIS A 140 25.67 -20.18 47.97
C HIS A 140 24.75 -19.00 48.35
N ASP A 141 24.66 -18.85 49.66
CA ASP A 141 23.86 -17.95 50.49
C ASP A 141 23.90 -16.44 50.19
N ASP A 142 22.81 -15.80 50.64
CA ASP A 142 22.74 -14.53 51.40
C ASP A 142 23.90 -13.54 51.26
N HIS A 143 23.62 -12.36 50.68
CA HIS A 143 24.05 -11.07 51.23
C HIS A 143 23.22 -9.92 50.64
N GLY A 144 22.41 -9.28 51.48
CA GLY A 144 21.85 -7.97 51.18
C GLY A 144 22.92 -6.88 51.16
N HIS A 145 22.71 -5.84 50.36
CA HIS A 145 23.27 -4.52 50.61
C HIS A 145 22.36 -3.42 50.03
N ASP A 146 22.04 -2.49 50.92
CA ASP A 146 21.52 -1.15 50.67
C ASP A 146 22.40 -0.33 49.71
N ASP A 147 21.72 0.58 49.01
CA ASP A 147 22.04 2.00 48.78
C ASP A 147 23.53 2.40 48.66
N HIS A 148 23.95 2.82 47.46
CA HIS A 148 24.94 3.89 47.28
C HIS A 148 24.74 4.60 45.94
N GLY A 149 24.22 5.83 46.02
CA GLY A 149 24.34 6.80 44.94
C GLY A 149 25.79 7.19 44.65
N HIS A 150 26.06 7.52 43.39
CA HIS A 150 27.16 8.40 43.02
C HIS A 150 26.77 9.29 41.85
N ASP A 151 26.96 10.58 42.14
CA ASP A 151 26.93 11.74 41.27
C ASP A 151 27.96 11.67 40.12
N ASP A 152 27.60 12.40 39.05
CA ASP A 152 28.43 13.28 38.24
C ASP A 152 29.59 12.68 37.42
N HIS A 153 29.43 12.71 36.09
CA HIS A 153 30.50 13.12 35.17
C HIS A 153 29.91 13.76 33.91
N GLY A 154 29.80 15.09 33.93
CA GLY A 154 29.72 15.89 32.72
C GLY A 154 31.02 15.85 31.89
N HIS A 155 30.89 15.82 30.57
CA HIS A 155 31.90 16.35 29.65
C HIS A 155 31.22 16.97 28.42
N ASP A 156 31.39 18.28 28.34
CA ASP A 156 31.17 19.18 27.21
C ASP A 156 32.18 18.95 26.06
N ASP A 157 31.72 19.36 24.88
CA ASP A 157 32.45 19.87 23.72
C ASP A 157 33.46 18.97 22.97
N LYS A 158 33.18 18.75 21.67
CA LYS A 158 34.04 19.28 20.58
C LYS A 158 33.43 19.13 19.20
N ASP A 159 33.35 20.28 18.54
CA ASP A 159 33.16 20.51 17.12
C ASP A 159 34.11 19.70 16.24
N HIS A 160 33.61 19.26 15.09
CA HIS A 160 34.43 19.01 13.90
C HIS A 160 33.73 19.54 12.65
N ASP A 161 34.05 20.79 12.32
CA ASP A 161 33.95 21.38 10.98
C ASP A 161 34.98 20.77 10.01
N ASP A 162 34.51 20.61 8.78
CA ASP A 162 35.16 20.82 7.47
C ASP A 162 36.51 20.18 7.12
N LYS A 163 36.51 19.50 5.95
CA LYS A 163 37.34 19.86 4.78
C LYS A 163 37.02 19.05 3.52
N ASP A 164 36.61 19.81 2.50
CA ASP A 164 37.12 19.87 1.13
C ASP A 164 37.30 18.60 0.31
N HIS A 165 36.52 18.50 -0.78
CA HIS A 165 37.09 18.21 -2.10
C HIS A 165 36.41 19.02 -3.21
N ASP A 166 37.18 19.99 -3.71
CA ASP A 166 36.96 20.82 -4.89
C ASP A 166 36.95 20.05 -6.22
N ASP A 167 36.03 20.50 -7.08
CA ASP A 167 36.13 20.84 -8.50
C ASP A 167 36.52 19.80 -9.57
N LYS A 168 35.61 19.63 -10.54
CA LYS A 168 35.80 20.11 -11.94
C LYS A 168 34.53 20.05 -12.79
N ASP A 169 34.09 21.24 -13.19
CA ASP A 169 33.67 21.71 -14.52
C ASP A 169 32.70 20.85 -15.36
N HIS A 170 31.54 21.43 -15.69
CA HIS A 170 31.21 21.81 -17.07
C HIS A 170 29.99 22.75 -17.16
N ASP A 171 30.29 24.00 -17.53
CA ASP A 171 29.66 24.87 -18.54
C ASP A 171 28.13 25.00 -18.62
N ASP A 172 27.65 26.13 -18.09
CA ASP A 172 26.86 27.20 -18.74
C ASP A 172 25.83 26.80 -19.82
N LYS A 173 24.55 27.11 -19.52
CA LYS A 173 23.71 28.04 -20.31
C LYS A 173 22.56 28.62 -19.45
N ASP A 174 22.74 29.88 -19.05
CA ASP A 174 21.85 31.01 -19.33
C ASP A 174 20.33 30.95 -19.00
N HIS A 175 19.95 31.87 -18.08
CA HIS A 175 18.78 32.77 -18.10
C HIS A 175 17.40 32.18 -17.69
N ASP A 176 16.54 32.79 -16.86
CA ASP A 176 16.31 34.20 -16.47
C ASP A 176 15.63 34.32 -15.09
N ASP A 177 16.02 35.36 -14.35
CA ASP A 177 15.24 36.33 -13.56
C ASP A 177 14.01 35.93 -12.70
N HIS A 178 14.20 36.17 -11.39
CA HIS A 178 13.33 36.92 -10.45
C HIS A 178 11.84 36.54 -10.31
N ASP A 179 11.40 36.16 -9.10
CA ASP A 179 10.91 37.16 -8.15
C ASP A 179 10.61 36.57 -6.74
N ASP A 180 10.90 37.43 -5.78
CA ASP A 180 10.81 37.32 -4.32
C ASP A 180 9.36 37.26 -3.81
N HIS A 181 9.06 36.31 -2.93
CA HIS A 181 7.96 36.44 -1.95
C HIS A 181 8.30 35.75 -0.63
N GLY A 182 8.99 36.48 0.24
CA GLY A 182 8.49 36.86 1.57
C GLY A 182 7.89 35.76 2.46
N HIS A 183 8.71 35.29 3.40
CA HIS A 183 8.29 34.63 4.62
C HIS A 183 7.47 35.58 5.49
N ASP A 184 6.35 35.09 6.02
CA ASP A 184 5.61 35.76 7.10
C ASP A 184 5.43 34.77 8.24
N ASP A 185 6.11 35.10 9.34
CA ASP A 185 6.12 34.40 10.62
C ASP A 185 4.73 34.43 11.26
N LYS A 186 4.24 33.28 11.72
CA LYS A 186 3.17 33.20 12.72
C LYS A 186 3.47 32.11 13.74
N ASP A 187 4.09 32.59 14.81
CA ASP A 187 3.78 32.33 16.21
C ASP A 187 3.26 30.94 16.59
N HIS A 188 4.11 30.25 17.34
CA HIS A 188 3.81 29.10 18.18
C HIS A 188 2.87 29.50 19.31
N ASP A 189 1.71 28.84 19.41
CA ASP A 189 0.93 28.78 20.64
C ASP A 189 1.00 27.36 21.23
N ASP A 190 1.65 27.33 22.39
CA ASP A 190 1.72 26.24 23.35
C ASP A 190 0.33 25.97 23.97
N HIS A 191 -0.16 24.75 23.81
CA HIS A 191 -1.34 24.25 24.52
C HIS A 191 -1.03 22.88 25.14
N GLY A 192 -0.40 22.93 26.31
CA GLY A 192 -0.96 22.43 27.57
C GLY A 192 -1.58 21.04 27.54
N HIS A 193 -0.82 20.07 28.02
CA HIS A 193 -1.32 18.78 28.51
C HIS A 193 -2.28 19.01 29.67
N ASP A 194 -3.53 18.59 29.51
CA ASP A 194 -4.51 18.52 30.60
C ASP A 194 -4.56 17.06 31.06
N ASP A 195 -3.92 16.81 32.20
CA ASP A 195 -3.97 15.58 32.96
C ASP A 195 -5.43 15.30 33.35
N LYS A 196 -6.00 14.22 32.83
CA LYS A 196 -7.26 13.67 33.33
C LYS A 196 -6.95 12.62 34.36
N ASP A 197 -7.22 12.98 35.61
CA ASP A 197 -7.32 12.10 36.76
C ASP A 197 -8.13 10.84 36.40
N HIS A 198 -7.45 9.69 36.45
CA HIS A 198 -8.10 8.39 36.49
C HIS A 198 -8.54 8.13 37.93
N ASP A 199 -9.83 8.34 38.19
CA ASP A 199 -10.49 7.87 39.41
C ASP A 199 -10.45 6.34 39.46
N ASP A 200 -9.71 5.83 40.44
CA ASP A 200 -9.80 4.47 40.96
C ASP A 200 -11.26 4.15 41.29
N LYS A 201 -11.81 3.13 40.62
CA LYS A 201 -13.01 2.43 41.07
C LYS A 201 -12.69 0.96 41.20
N ASP A 202 -12.65 0.56 42.47
CA ASP A 202 -12.65 -0.79 43.00
C ASP A 202 -13.56 -1.71 42.17
N HIS A 203 -12.95 -2.72 41.57
CA HIS A 203 -13.67 -3.92 41.16
C HIS A 203 -13.38 -5.01 42.19
N ASP A 204 -14.32 -5.10 43.14
CA ASP A 204 -14.45 -6.19 44.10
C ASP A 204 -14.39 -7.55 43.41
N ASP A 205 -13.51 -8.38 43.96
CA ASP A 205 -13.46 -9.82 43.81
C ASP A 205 -14.85 -10.44 43.96
N LYS A 206 -15.26 -11.23 42.97
CA LYS A 206 -16.30 -12.24 43.16
C LYS A 206 -15.80 -13.59 42.70
N ASP A 207 -15.72 -14.43 43.71
CA ASP A 207 -15.27 -15.80 43.75
C ASP A 207 -15.85 -16.71 42.66
N HIS A 208 -15.00 -17.67 42.30
CA HIS A 208 -15.32 -18.86 41.54
C HIS A 208 -16.09 -19.87 42.39
N ASP A 209 -17.33 -20.17 42.00
CA ASP A 209 -18.02 -21.40 42.44
C ASP A 209 -18.57 -22.11 41.21
N GLY A 210 -17.91 -23.19 40.80
CA GLY A 210 -18.43 -24.09 39.77
C GLY A 210 -19.57 -24.95 40.31
N VAL A 211 -20.57 -25.20 39.47
CA VAL A 211 -21.30 -26.49 39.35
C VAL A 211 -21.82 -26.58 37.91
N ASP A 212 -21.37 -27.60 37.19
CA ASP A 212 -21.87 -28.06 35.89
C ASP A 212 -23.06 -29.04 36.12
N PRO A 213 -24.18 -28.96 35.38
CA PRO A 213 -25.24 -29.97 35.40
C PRO A 213 -25.01 -31.15 34.43
#